data_AF-A0AAD8NJ24-F1
#
_entry.id   AF-A0AAD8NJ24-F1
#
_cell.length_a   1.000
_cell.length_b   1.000
_cell.length_c   1.000
_cell.angle_alpha   90.00
_cell.angle_beta   90.00
_cell.angle_gamma   90.00
#
_symmetry.space_group_name_H-M   'P 1'
#
loop_
_entity.id
_entity.type
_entity.pdbx_description
1 polymer ?
#
loop_
_entity_poly.entity_id
_entity_poly.type
_entity_poly.pdbx_seq_one_letter_code
_entity_poly.pdbx_strand_id
1 'polypeptide(L)'
;MSSEGCSSSTATPISSSNIGFQLLKKHGWKEGTGLGVSQQGRLEPVQTYLKKNKRGLGAELKIPHNTGDKKNPPSDQTSDKISKKSKAKMSKKLRKALEAEKKLQEKEFERAFFREFWPDNV
;
A
#
# COMPACT_ATOMS: atom_id res chain seq x y z
N MET A 1 28.31 4.22 8.23
CA MET A 1 27.08 3.53 8.70
C MET A 1 26.39 3.00 7.45
N SER A 2 26.60 1.73 7.15
CA SER A 2 26.15 1.08 5.92
C SER A 2 24.63 0.99 5.93
N SER A 3 24.00 1.54 4.89
CA SER A 3 22.57 1.40 4.65
C SER A 3 22.31 -0.04 4.26
N GLU A 4 21.69 -0.80 5.16
CA GLU A 4 21.14 -2.10 4.82
C GLU A 4 19.89 -1.87 3.98
N GLY A 5 20.04 -2.02 2.66
CA GLY A 5 18.92 -2.34 1.80
C GLY A 5 18.28 -3.62 2.33
N CYS A 6 16.95 -3.69 2.30
CA CYS A 6 16.20 -4.90 2.64
C CYS A 6 16.54 -6.01 1.63
N SER A 7 17.67 -6.68 1.88
CA SER A 7 17.98 -7.98 1.33
C SER A 7 16.96 -8.93 1.95
N SER A 8 15.96 -9.32 1.16
CA SER A 8 15.24 -10.57 1.44
C SER A 8 16.22 -11.71 1.14
N SER A 9 17.25 -11.83 1.98
CA SER A 9 18.14 -12.95 2.03
C SER A 9 17.45 -13.99 2.90
N THR A 10 16.97 -15.05 2.28
CA THR A 10 16.63 -16.34 2.90
C THR A 10 17.87 -17.03 3.49
N ALA A 11 18.81 -16.26 4.05
CA ALA A 11 20.07 -16.78 4.59
C ALA A 11 19.86 -17.68 5.82
N THR A 12 18.67 -17.65 6.42
CA THR A 12 18.34 -18.50 7.56
C THR A 12 17.55 -19.72 7.10
N PRO A 13 18.08 -20.95 7.30
CA PRO A 13 17.35 -22.18 7.02
C PRO A 13 16.09 -22.26 7.91
N ILE A 14 15.09 -22.99 7.43
CA ILE A 14 13.86 -23.21 8.21
C ILE A 14 14.16 -24.03 9.47
N SER A 15 13.50 -23.71 10.58
CA SER A 15 13.69 -24.41 11.86
C SER A 15 13.38 -25.91 11.75
N SER A 16 14.13 -26.73 12.50
CA SER A 16 13.89 -28.18 12.61
C SER A 16 12.56 -28.55 13.28
N SER A 17 11.97 -27.62 14.03
CA SER A 17 10.61 -27.77 14.59
C SER A 17 9.50 -27.65 13.54
N ASN A 18 9.80 -27.15 12.34
CA ASN A 18 8.81 -27.01 11.28
C ASN A 18 8.37 -28.38 10.75
N ILE A 19 7.06 -28.58 10.63
CA ILE A 19 6.47 -29.86 10.17
C ILE A 19 6.97 -30.22 8.76
N GLY A 20 7.05 -29.24 7.85
CA GLY A 20 7.53 -29.46 6.48
C GLY A 20 9.00 -29.90 6.43
N PHE A 21 9.84 -29.32 7.29
CA PHE A 21 11.24 -29.74 7.43
C PHE A 21 11.36 -31.19 7.91
N GLN A 22 10.57 -31.58 8.91
CA GLN A 22 10.55 -32.94 9.43
C GLN A 22 10.07 -33.95 8.38
N LEU A 23 9.04 -33.60 7.60
CA LEU A 23 8.54 -34.45 6.52
C LEU A 23 9.60 -34.64 5.43
N LEU A 24 10.26 -33.56 4.99
CA LEU A 24 11.35 -33.65 4.02
C LEU A 24 12.47 -34.57 4.51
N LYS A 25 12.94 -34.38 5.75
CA LYS A 25 13.96 -35.26 6.34
C LYS A 25 13.52 -36.72 6.41
N LYS A 26 12.25 -36.99 6.78
CA LYS A 26 11.69 -38.35 6.81
C LYS A 26 11.68 -39.02 5.44
N HIS A 27 11.47 -38.26 4.37
CA HIS A 27 11.50 -38.75 2.99
C HIS A 27 12.90 -38.76 2.36
N GLY A 28 13.96 -38.65 3.16
CA GLY A 28 15.34 -38.79 2.69
C GLY A 28 15.96 -37.51 2.13
N TRP A 29 15.28 -36.37 2.20
CA TRP A 29 15.89 -35.09 1.86
C TRP A 29 16.91 -34.69 2.93
N LYS A 30 18.07 -34.17 2.49
CA LYS A 30 19.15 -33.73 3.36
C LYS A 30 19.22 -32.20 3.36
N GLU A 31 19.41 -31.64 4.55
CA GLU A 31 19.58 -30.21 4.71
C GLU A 31 20.80 -29.71 3.93
N GLY A 32 20.67 -28.58 3.25
CA GLY A 32 21.70 -28.03 2.37
C GLY A 32 21.80 -28.68 0.99
N THR A 33 20.98 -29.68 0.67
CA THR A 33 20.94 -30.32 -0.67
C THR A 33 19.71 -29.91 -1.47
N GLY A 34 19.89 -29.79 -2.78
CA GLY A 34 18.80 -29.52 -3.72
C GLY A 34 17.84 -30.71 -3.83
N LEU A 35 16.62 -30.46 -4.28
CA LEU A 35 15.64 -31.52 -4.56
C LEU A 35 15.94 -32.22 -5.91
N GLY A 36 15.43 -33.43 -6.08
CA GLY A 36 15.60 -34.23 -7.31
C GLY A 36 16.62 -35.36 -7.18
N VAL A 37 16.61 -36.29 -8.14
CA VAL A 37 17.43 -37.53 -8.12
C VAL A 37 18.92 -37.24 -7.98
N SER A 38 19.40 -36.18 -8.63
CA SER A 38 20.80 -35.74 -8.60
C SER A 38 21.00 -34.48 -7.74
N GLN A 39 20.05 -34.16 -6.86
CA GLN A 39 20.07 -32.95 -6.03
C GLN A 39 20.19 -31.65 -6.83
N GLN A 40 19.67 -31.65 -8.07
CA GLN A 40 19.83 -30.57 -9.04
C GLN A 40 18.90 -29.36 -8.81
N GLY A 41 17.95 -29.49 -7.89
CA GLY A 41 17.02 -28.43 -7.53
C GLY A 41 17.73 -27.24 -6.90
N ARG A 42 17.19 -26.03 -7.11
CA ARG A 42 17.71 -24.82 -6.47
C ARG A 42 17.58 -24.92 -4.95
N LEU A 43 18.62 -24.51 -4.25
CA LEU A 43 18.63 -24.38 -2.78
C LEU A 43 17.78 -23.19 -2.34
N GLU A 44 17.90 -22.09 -3.07
CA GLU A 44 17.24 -20.83 -2.74
C GLU A 44 15.97 -20.60 -3.59
N PRO A 45 14.90 -20.06 -2.98
CA PRO A 45 13.71 -19.65 -3.70
C PRO A 45 14.01 -18.67 -4.84
N VAL A 46 13.16 -18.68 -5.86
CA VAL A 46 13.24 -17.70 -6.95
C VAL A 46 12.79 -16.34 -6.42
N GLN A 47 13.64 -15.33 -6.58
CA GLN A 47 13.27 -13.96 -6.21
C GLN A 47 12.16 -13.45 -7.13
N THR A 48 11.16 -12.82 -6.53
CA THR A 48 10.04 -12.21 -7.26
C THR A 48 10.03 -10.71 -7.01
N TYR A 49 9.57 -9.96 -8.02
CA TYR A 49 9.44 -8.51 -7.92
C TYR A 49 7.96 -8.12 -7.93
N LEU A 50 7.54 -7.39 -6.90
CA LEU A 50 6.17 -6.89 -6.84
C LEU A 50 6.00 -5.68 -7.78
N LYS A 51 5.19 -5.84 -8.81
CA LYS A 51 4.86 -4.75 -9.74
C LYS A 51 3.86 -3.77 -9.10
N LYS A 52 4.35 -2.58 -8.73
CA LYS A 52 3.53 -1.53 -8.10
C LYS A 52 2.76 -0.65 -9.09
N ASN A 53 3.11 -0.69 -10.37
CA ASN A 53 2.53 0.16 -11.41
C ASN A 53 1.49 -0.60 -12.25
N LYS A 54 0.56 0.15 -12.86
CA LYS A 54 -0.48 -0.39 -13.75
C LYS A 54 -0.10 -0.36 -15.25
N ARG A 55 1.15 0.00 -15.58
CA ARG A 55 1.60 0.10 -16.98
C ARG A 55 1.79 -1.29 -17.61
N GLY A 56 1.67 -1.38 -18.93
CA GLY A 56 1.93 -2.62 -19.67
C GLY A 56 3.37 -3.13 -19.48
N LEU A 57 3.58 -4.42 -19.78
CA LEU A 57 4.95 -4.97 -19.88
C LEU A 57 5.66 -4.29 -21.07
N GLY A 58 6.97 -4.04 -20.94
CA GLY A 58 7.74 -3.32 -21.96
C GLY A 58 7.52 -1.80 -22.01
N ALA A 59 6.61 -1.24 -21.22
CA ALA A 59 6.45 0.21 -21.15
C ALA A 59 7.69 0.85 -20.52
N GLU A 60 8.36 1.76 -21.25
CA GLU A 60 9.57 2.44 -20.78
C GLU A 60 9.38 3.00 -19.37
N LEU A 61 10.15 2.47 -18.42
CA LEU A 61 10.31 3.10 -17.13
C LEU A 61 11.12 4.36 -17.38
N LYS A 62 10.55 5.54 -17.11
CA LYS A 62 11.35 6.74 -16.93
C LYS A 62 12.14 6.52 -15.65
N ILE A 63 13.28 5.85 -15.76
CA ILE A 63 14.26 5.76 -14.69
C ILE A 63 14.72 7.20 -14.51
N PRO A 64 14.47 7.85 -13.36
CA PRO A 64 15.06 9.15 -13.12
C PRO A 64 16.58 8.95 -13.20
N HIS A 65 17.19 9.47 -14.25
CA HIS A 65 18.63 9.47 -14.42
C HIS A 65 19.18 10.35 -13.31
N ASN A 66 19.61 9.73 -12.22
CA ASN A 66 20.21 10.43 -11.09
C ASN A 66 21.62 10.82 -11.54
N THR A 67 21.74 11.96 -12.24
CA THR A 67 23.02 12.62 -12.44
C THR A 67 23.58 12.93 -11.06
N GLY A 68 24.63 12.22 -10.69
CA GLY A 68 25.23 12.31 -9.38
C GLY A 68 25.68 13.72 -9.07
N ASP A 69 25.08 14.32 -8.05
CA ASP A 69 25.74 15.31 -7.23
C ASP A 69 25.37 15.06 -5.77
N LYS A 70 26.38 14.65 -5.00
CA LYS A 70 26.28 14.41 -3.57
C LYS A 70 26.10 15.74 -2.84
N LYS A 71 24.92 15.98 -2.26
CA LYS A 71 24.78 16.78 -1.02
C LYS A 71 23.74 16.11 -0.12
N ASN A 72 24.11 15.93 1.15
CA ASN A 72 23.41 15.19 2.19
C ASN A 72 21.91 15.56 2.28
N PRO A 73 20.98 14.62 2.50
CA PRO A 73 19.68 15.00 3.06
C PRO A 73 19.88 15.35 4.54
N PRO A 74 19.58 16.58 4.98
CA PRO A 74 19.51 16.89 6.40
C PRO A 74 18.35 16.13 7.03
N SER A 75 18.54 15.79 8.31
CA SER A 75 17.55 15.21 9.23
C SER A 75 16.12 15.71 8.99
N ASP A 76 15.20 14.81 8.61
CA ASP A 76 13.76 15.09 8.59
C ASP A 76 13.21 15.07 10.03
N GLN A 77 13.53 16.12 10.78
CA GLN A 77 12.64 16.66 11.78
C GLN A 77 12.35 18.12 11.42
N THR A 78 11.05 18.42 11.42
CA THR A 78 10.41 19.74 11.43
C THR A 78 10.12 20.45 10.10
N SER A 79 8.82 20.61 9.88
CA SER A 79 8.13 21.77 9.28
C SER A 79 8.59 22.26 7.91
N ASP A 80 7.91 21.81 6.85
CA ASP A 80 7.36 22.73 5.83
C ASP A 80 6.40 22.02 4.86
N LYS A 81 5.17 21.77 5.32
CA LYS A 81 3.99 21.62 4.44
C LYS A 81 2.80 22.38 5.01
N ILE A 82 2.99 23.67 5.32
CA ILE A 82 1.92 24.57 5.78
C ILE A 82 1.22 25.31 4.63
N SER A 83 1.74 25.34 3.39
CA SER A 83 1.13 26.18 2.33
C SER A 83 0.14 25.49 1.37
N LYS A 84 -0.01 24.15 1.39
CA LYS A 84 -1.01 23.44 0.53
C LYS A 84 -2.17 22.79 1.29
N LYS A 85 -2.13 22.76 2.63
CA LYS A 85 -3.18 22.09 3.45
C LYS A 85 -4.32 23.03 3.86
N SER A 86 -4.12 24.34 3.80
CA SER A 86 -5.15 25.35 4.13
C SER A 86 -6.31 25.40 3.13
N LYS A 87 -6.04 25.28 1.81
CA LYS A 87 -7.10 25.19 0.78
C LYS A 87 -7.97 23.93 0.91
N ALA A 88 -7.38 22.79 1.25
CA ALA A 88 -8.12 21.52 1.38
C ALA A 88 -8.96 21.42 2.66
N LYS A 89 -8.54 22.05 3.77
CA LYS A 89 -9.32 22.11 5.03
C LYS A 89 -10.52 23.05 4.93
N MET A 90 -10.39 24.19 4.24
CA MET A 90 -11.52 25.11 3.99
C MET A 90 -12.60 24.48 3.11
N SER A 91 -12.22 23.64 2.14
CA SER A 91 -13.16 22.92 1.27
C SER A 91 -14.07 21.93 2.04
N LYS A 92 -13.56 21.24 3.07
CA LYS A 92 -14.39 20.30 3.87
C LYS A 92 -15.47 21.00 4.68
N LYS A 93 -15.15 22.17 5.25
CA LYS A 93 -16.09 22.96 6.06
C LYS A 93 -17.20 23.55 5.17
N LEU A 94 -16.83 24.04 3.98
CA LEU A 94 -17.79 24.56 2.99
C LEU A 94 -18.73 23.47 2.47
N ARG A 95 -18.21 22.27 2.15
CA ARG A 95 -19.04 21.14 1.71
C ARG A 95 -20.05 20.71 2.77
N LYS A 96 -19.64 20.63 4.04
CA LYS A 96 -20.55 20.26 5.14
C LYS A 96 -21.64 21.31 5.37
N ALA A 97 -21.34 22.59 5.19
CA ALA A 97 -22.32 23.66 5.29
C ALA A 97 -23.37 23.59 4.16
N LEU A 98 -22.91 23.42 2.91
CA LEU A 98 -23.79 23.33 1.75
C LEU A 98 -24.69 22.08 1.80
N GLU A 99 -24.19 20.96 2.31
CA GLU A 99 -24.99 19.75 2.52
C GLU A 99 -26.06 19.92 3.61
N ALA A 100 -25.75 20.65 4.69
CA ALA A 100 -26.71 20.94 5.75
C ALA A 100 -27.81 21.90 5.28
N GLU A 101 -27.44 22.92 4.51
CA GLU A 101 -28.38 23.84 3.87
C GLU A 101 -29.29 23.10 2.89
N LYS A 102 -28.72 22.23 2.04
CA LYS A 102 -29.51 21.40 1.12
C LYS A 102 -30.47 20.47 1.86
N LYS A 103 -30.05 19.85 2.98
CA LYS A 103 -30.93 19.02 3.82
C LYS A 103 -32.04 19.81 4.49
N LEU A 104 -31.80 21.08 4.86
CA LEU A 104 -32.85 21.95 5.36
C LEU A 104 -33.83 22.32 4.25
N GLN A 105 -33.33 22.64 3.05
CA GLN A 105 -34.19 22.91 1.89
C GLN A 105 -35.01 21.70 1.49
N GLU A 106 -34.45 20.48 1.49
CA GLU A 106 -35.19 19.25 1.19
C GLU A 106 -36.26 18.97 2.26
N LYS A 107 -35.95 19.17 3.56
CA LYS A 107 -36.95 19.03 4.64
C LYS A 107 -38.05 20.08 4.57
N GLU A 108 -37.69 21.32 4.24
CA GLU A 108 -38.65 22.41 4.09
C GLU A 108 -39.50 22.22 2.84
N PHE A 109 -38.89 21.74 1.75
CA PHE A 109 -39.59 21.31 0.55
C PHE A 109 -40.53 20.15 0.83
N GLU A 110 -40.10 19.07 1.50
CA GLU A 110 -40.98 17.96 1.88
C GLU A 110 -42.13 18.46 2.76
N ARG A 111 -41.86 19.30 3.77
CA ARG A 111 -42.89 19.85 4.63
C ARG A 111 -43.88 20.73 3.86
N ALA A 112 -43.39 21.57 2.94
CA ALA A 112 -44.23 22.42 2.09
C ALA A 112 -45.03 21.59 1.08
N PHE A 113 -44.38 20.62 0.44
CA PHE A 113 -44.96 19.69 -0.53
C PHE A 113 -46.07 18.84 0.10
N PHE A 114 -45.85 18.27 1.28
CA PHE A 114 -46.89 17.52 2.00
C PHE A 114 -48.04 18.42 2.43
N ARG A 115 -47.79 19.65 2.88
CA ARG A 115 -48.84 20.62 3.21
C ARG A 115 -49.71 21.00 2.01
N GLU A 116 -49.10 21.10 0.82
CA GLU A 116 -49.79 21.58 -0.38
C GLU A 116 -50.48 20.45 -1.15
N PHE A 117 -49.91 19.24 -1.13
CA PHE A 117 -50.43 18.12 -1.91
C PHE A 117 -51.33 17.19 -1.06
N TRP A 118 -51.03 16.96 0.23
CA TRP A 118 -51.72 16.00 1.11
C TRP A 118 -52.15 16.66 2.45
N PRO A 119 -53.21 17.51 2.45
CA PRO A 119 -53.57 18.37 3.59
C PRO A 119 -54.14 17.65 4.82
N ASP A 120 -54.61 16.41 4.69
CA ASP A 120 -55.40 15.72 5.74
C ASP A 120 -54.58 14.97 6.80
N ASN A 121 -53.25 15.12 6.86
CA ASN A 121 -52.40 14.34 7.78
C ASN A 121 -51.43 15.16 8.64
N VAL A 122 -51.83 16.40 8.99
CA VAL A 122 -51.24 17.24 10.06
C VAL A 122 -52.23 17.35 11.21
#